data_AF-A0A6P6FEP4-F1
#
_entry.id   AF-A0A6P6FEP4-F1
#
_cell.length_a   1.000
_cell.length_b   1.000
_cell.length_c   1.000
_cell.angle_alpha   90.00
_cell.angle_beta   90.00
_cell.angle_gamma   90.00
#
_symmetry.space_group_name_H-M   'P 1'
#
loop_
_entity.id
_entity.type
_entity.pdbx_description
1 polymer ?
#
loop_
_entity_poly.entity_id
_entity_poly.type
_entity_poly.pdbx_seq_one_letter_code
_entity_poly.pdbx_strand_id
1 'polypeptide(L)' 'MAVRVQFENNNEVGVFSRLTNSSCLVAIGSSENFYSEFEAELAETIPVIHASVARCRIIGRLCVGKHDMRILISKVRCCP' A
#
# COMPACT_ATOMS: atom_id res chain seq x y z
N MET A 1 -16.49 5.37 -4.79
CA MET A 1 -16.95 3.98 -4.66
C MET A 1 -16.29 3.36 -3.44
N ALA A 2 -16.91 2.37 -2.77
CA ALA A 2 -16.29 1.68 -1.64
C ALA A 2 -16.15 0.19 -1.99
N VAL A 3 -14.91 -0.27 -2.20
CA VAL A 3 -14.59 -1.66 -2.55
C VAL A 3 -14.21 -2.41 -1.28
N ARG A 4 -14.67 -3.66 -1.15
CA ARG A 4 -14.34 -4.53 -0.01
C ARG A 4 -13.25 -5.50 -0.44
N VAL A 5 -12.12 -5.43 0.23
CA VAL A 5 -10.95 -6.27 -0.04
C VAL A 5 -10.49 -6.93 1.25
N GLN A 6 -9.93 -8.12 1.16
CA GLN A 6 -9.35 -8.86 2.28
C GLN A 6 -7.88 -9.21 1.97
N PHE A 7 -7.03 -9.15 2.98
CA PHE A 7 -5.60 -9.47 2.87
C PHE A 7 -5.28 -10.66 3.77
N GLU A 8 -4.85 -11.80 3.21
CA GLU A 8 -4.52 -13.03 3.95
C GLU A 8 -5.61 -13.42 4.99
N ASN A 9 -6.90 -13.38 4.61
CA ASN A 9 -8.05 -13.64 5.48
C ASN A 9 -8.22 -12.63 6.66
N ASN A 10 -7.56 -11.48 6.60
CA ASN A 10 -7.73 -10.35 7.51
C ASN A 10 -8.52 -9.20 6.85
N ASN A 11 -9.41 -8.57 7.62
CA ASN A 11 -10.22 -7.42 7.21
C ASN A 11 -9.52 -6.08 7.48
N GLU A 12 -8.38 -6.08 8.16
CA GLU A 12 -7.62 -4.87 8.52
C GLU A 12 -6.75 -4.34 7.37
N VAL A 13 -7.36 -4.05 6.22
CA VAL A 13 -6.65 -3.62 5.01
C VAL A 13 -5.86 -2.32 5.18
N GLY A 14 -6.31 -1.41 6.04
CA GLY A 14 -5.59 -0.16 6.35
C GLY A 14 -4.27 -0.34 7.12
N VAL A 15 -3.95 -1.56 7.55
CA VAL A 15 -2.65 -1.89 8.13
C VAL A 15 -1.61 -2.19 7.05
N PHE A 16 -2.07 -2.74 5.91
CA PHE A 16 -1.23 -3.26 4.82
C PHE A 16 -1.14 -2.30 3.63
N SER A 17 -2.16 -1.47 3.42
CA SER A 17 -2.15 -0.43 2.39
C SER A 17 -2.26 0.96 2.98
N ARG A 18 -1.79 1.94 2.21
CA ARG A 18 -1.98 3.35 2.52
C ARG A 18 -2.32 4.12 1.26
N LEU A 19 -3.52 4.70 1.28
CA LEU A 19 -4.05 5.53 0.21
C LEU A 19 -3.82 7.00 0.54
N THR A 20 -3.15 7.72 -0.36
CA THR A 20 -3.05 9.19 -0.34
C THR A 20 -3.57 9.76 -1.66
N ASN A 21 -3.74 11.08 -1.73
CA ASN A 21 -4.28 11.75 -2.91
C ASN A 21 -3.39 11.53 -4.16
N SER A 22 -2.07 11.41 -3.97
CA SER A 22 -1.09 11.30 -5.05
C SER A 22 -0.41 9.93 -5.18
N SER A 23 -0.47 9.07 -4.16
CA SER A 23 0.19 7.75 -4.20
C SER A 23 -0.55 6.72 -3.38
N CYS A 24 -0.56 5.49 -3.87
CA CYS A 24 -1.03 4.33 -3.13
C CYS A 24 0.16 3.44 -2.81
N LEU A 25 0.28 3.04 -1.54
CA LEU A 25 1.30 2.11 -1.10
C LEU A 25 0.65 0.82 -0.72
N VAL A 26 1.21 -0.26 -1.22
CA VAL A 26 0.77 -1.60 -0.88
C VAL A 26 1.94 -2.40 -0.36
N ALA A 27 1.69 -3.14 0.72
CA ALA A 27 2.66 -4.08 1.25
C ALA A 27 2.95 -5.20 0.26
N ILE A 28 4.22 -5.57 0.16
CA ILE A 28 4.65 -6.76 -0.59
C ILE A 28 4.15 -8.02 0.14
N GLY A 29 3.37 -8.85 -0.52
CA GLY A 29 2.72 -10.06 0.00
C GLY A 29 2.11 -10.95 -1.09
N SER A 30 1.72 -12.17 -0.76
CA SER A 30 1.17 -13.17 -1.71
C SER A 30 -0.36 -13.07 -1.90
N SER A 31 -0.92 -11.86 -1.90
CA SER A 31 -2.36 -11.65 -2.09
C SER A 31 -2.62 -10.92 -3.41
N GLU A 32 -2.63 -11.67 -4.51
CA GLU A 32 -2.91 -11.15 -5.86
C GLU A 32 -4.27 -10.48 -5.95
N ASN A 33 -5.29 -11.03 -5.29
CA ASN A 33 -6.61 -10.41 -5.17
C ASN A 33 -6.56 -8.99 -4.61
N PHE A 34 -5.63 -8.70 -3.70
CA PHE A 34 -5.48 -7.36 -3.16
C PHE A 34 -4.88 -6.41 -4.21
N TYR A 35 -3.92 -6.86 -5.00
CA TYR A 35 -3.32 -6.02 -6.03
C TYR A 35 -4.31 -5.71 -7.16
N SER A 36 -5.05 -6.72 -7.63
CA SER A 36 -5.99 -6.55 -8.74
C SER A 36 -7.11 -5.56 -8.43
N GLU A 37 -7.66 -5.56 -7.21
CA GLU A 37 -8.70 -4.61 -6.81
C GLU A 37 -8.18 -3.17 -6.72
N PHE A 38 -6.93 -2.99 -6.27
CA PHE A 38 -6.31 -1.67 -6.21
C PHE A 38 -5.90 -1.17 -7.60
N GLU A 39 -5.41 -2.04 -8.47
CA GLU A 39 -5.08 -1.69 -9.85
C GLU A 39 -6.35 -1.37 -10.65
N ALA A 40 -7.44 -2.13 -10.49
CA ALA A 40 -8.71 -1.89 -11.17
C ALA A 40 -9.29 -0.49 -10.88
N GLU A 41 -9.16 0.00 -9.64
CA GLU A 41 -9.74 1.27 -9.23
C GLU A 41 -8.76 2.46 -9.35
N LEU A 42 -7.45 2.24 -9.10
CA LEU A 42 -6.48 3.33 -9.00
C LEU A 42 -5.56 3.48 -10.21
N ALA A 43 -5.45 2.50 -11.11
CA ALA A 43 -4.45 2.52 -12.20
C ALA A 43 -4.54 3.74 -13.12
N GLU A 44 -5.72 4.35 -13.29
CA GLU A 44 -5.89 5.53 -14.14
C GLU A 44 -5.43 6.85 -13.50
N THR A 45 -5.43 6.97 -12.17
CA THR A 45 -5.24 8.27 -11.49
C THR A 45 -4.08 8.30 -10.51
N ILE A 46 -3.78 7.18 -9.83
CA ILE A 46 -2.84 7.14 -8.72
C ILE A 46 -1.86 5.97 -8.90
N PRO A 47 -0.53 6.21 -8.89
CA PRO A 47 0.44 5.13 -8.97
C PRO A 47 0.39 4.24 -7.72
N VAL A 48 0.31 2.93 -7.96
CA VAL A 48 0.37 1.89 -6.92
C VAL A 48 1.81 1.43 -6.75
N ILE A 49 2.38 1.67 -5.58
CA ILE A 49 3.78 1.39 -5.26
C ILE A 49 3.87 0.23 -4.28
N HIS A 50 4.59 -0.81 -4.68
CA HIS A 50 4.91 -1.96 -3.85
C HIS A 50 6.13 -1.66 -2.98
N ALA A 51 5.93 -1.62 -1.67
CA ALA A 51 6.98 -1.29 -0.74
C ALA A 51 7.00 -2.27 0.43
N SER A 52 8.13 -2.33 1.13
CA SER A 52 8.20 -2.87 2.48
C SER A 52 9.05 -1.94 3.33
N VAL A 53 8.55 -1.64 4.52
CA VAL A 53 9.21 -0.74 5.48
C VAL A 53 9.85 -1.61 6.54
N ALA A 54 11.18 -1.54 6.68
CA ALA A 54 11.92 -2.32 7.67
C ALA A 54 11.69 -3.86 7.60
N ARG A 55 11.41 -4.41 6.40
CA ARG A 55 10.99 -5.81 6.15
C ARG A 55 9.64 -6.21 6.77
N CYS A 56 8.86 -5.24 7.21
CA CYS A 56 7.49 -5.46 7.69
C CYS A 56 6.48 -5.19 6.57
N ARG A 57 5.36 -5.91 6.61
CA ARG A 57 4.19 -5.72 5.73
C ARG A 57 3.22 -4.64 6.27
N ILE A 58 3.51 -4.03 7.40
CA ILE A 58 2.59 -3.16 8.15
C ILE A 58 2.81 -1.69 7.75
N ILE A 59 2.56 -1.34 6.50
CA ILE A 59 2.89 0.00 5.95
C ILE A 59 1.93 1.07 6.44
N GLY A 60 0.63 0.76 6.55
CA GLY A 60 -0.39 1.73 6.92
C GLY A 60 -0.20 2.32 8.33
N ARG A 61 0.39 1.53 9.25
CA ARG A 61 0.73 1.97 10.62
C ARG A 61 2.12 2.57 10.74
N LEU A 62 3.08 2.06 9.98
CA LEU A 62 4.46 2.53 10.06
C LEU A 62 4.68 3.85 9.33
N CYS A 63 3.90 4.13 8.27
CA CYS A 63 4.06 5.31 7.44
C CYS A 63 2.98 6.36 7.67
N VAL A 64 3.40 7.62 7.89
CA VAL A 64 2.53 8.79 7.93
C VAL A 64 3.10 9.86 6.99
N GLY A 65 2.32 10.28 6.00
CA GLY A 65 2.67 11.30 5.01
C GLY A 65 1.50 11.58 4.07
N LYS A 66 1.40 12.80 3.55
CA LYS A 66 0.23 13.29 2.78
C LYS A 66 0.59 13.76 1.36
N HIS A 67 1.80 14.29 1.13
CA HIS A 67 2.24 14.82 -0.18
C HIS A 67 3.67 14.41 -0.52
N ASP A 68 4.59 14.50 0.43
CA ASP A 68 5.93 13.94 0.31
C ASP A 68 6.03 12.68 1.13
N MET A 69 6.03 11.53 0.47
CA MET A 69 6.39 10.26 1.08
C MET A 69 7.90 10.21 1.42
N ARG A 70 8.42 11.27 2.05
CA ARG A 70 9.84 11.47 2.32
C ARG A 70 10.20 11.28 3.80
N ILE A 71 9.20 11.14 4.68
CA ILE A 71 9.43 11.18 6.13
C ILE A 71 9.93 9.83 6.71
N LEU A 72 9.85 8.71 5.96
CA LEU A 72 10.28 7.38 6.47
C LEU A 72 11.11 6.53 5.49
N ILE A 73 11.54 7.09 4.35
CA ILE A 73 12.22 6.35 3.28
C ILE A 73 13.66 5.92 3.59
N SER A 74 14.24 6.24 4.74
CA SER A 74 15.60 5.76 5.08
C SER A 74 15.68 4.22 5.24
N LYS A 75 14.55 3.49 5.26
CA LYS A 75 14.50 2.01 5.24
C LYS A 75 13.40 1.41 4.35
N VAL A 76 12.88 2.15 3.36
CA VAL A 76 11.96 1.58 2.37
C VAL A 76 12.79 0.88 1.31
N ARG A 77 12.68 -0.45 1.26
CA ARG A 77 13.27 -1.22 0.17
C ARG A 77 12.23 -1.25 -0.95
N CYS A 78 12.42 -0.43 -1.98
CA CYS A 78 11.75 -0.67 -3.25
C CYS A 78 12.37 -1.95 -3.81
N CYS A 79 11.55 -2.99 -3.97
CA CYS A 79 11.99 -4.14 -4.75
C CYS A 79 11.91 -3.69 -6.22
N PRO A 80 12.99 -3.87 -7.02
CA PRO A 80 12.95 -3.59 -8.45
C PRO A 80 11.95 -4.49 -9.17
#